data_AF-A0A357Z054-F1
#
_entry.id   AF-A0A357Z054-F1
#
_cell.length_a   1.000
_cell.length_b   1.000
_cell.length_c   1.000
_cell.angle_alpha   90.00
_cell.angle_beta   90.00
_cell.angle_gamma   90.00
#
_symmetry.space_group_name_H-M   'P 1'
#
loop_
_entity.id
_entity.type
_entity.pdbx_description
1 polymer ?
#
loop_
_entity_poly.entity_id
_entity_poly.type
_entity_poly.pdbx_seq_one_letter_code
_entity_poly.pdbx_strand_id
1 'polypeptide(L)'
;MNKILELREKRAKAWDAAKAFLDSKRSGDGLLSAEDTAVYDKMEADVMALGKEIERLERQSAIDAELSKATSAPITNNPEKTGGAPKSIRAAAEYRADFLNILRGKAPVNNVLSTSPDTDGGYLVPAEFENRIVAGLEEANVVRSIAKVITTSAERKIPVAATHSTAQWTAENAAYTESNPTFAQKTIDAFKLTDLVKISVELLQDSMFDLESYIALEFARAFGV
;
A
#
# COMPACT_ATOMS: atom_id res chain seq x y z
N MET A 1 -4.64 25.90 -26.77
CA MET A 1 -3.18 25.93 -26.54
C MET A 1 -2.92 26.91 -25.39
N ASN A 2 -2.25 26.44 -24.33
CA ASN A 2 -2.12 27.18 -23.06
C ASN A 2 -1.24 28.41 -23.25
N LYS A 3 -1.78 29.61 -23.01
CA LYS A 3 -1.09 30.91 -23.11
C LYS A 3 0.22 30.97 -22.30
N ILE A 4 0.31 30.20 -21.22
CA ILE A 4 1.53 30.01 -20.41
C ILE A 4 2.65 29.31 -21.20
N LEU A 5 2.33 28.31 -22.01
CA LEU A 5 3.31 27.59 -22.83
C LEU A 5 3.88 28.50 -23.92
N GLU A 6 3.04 29.30 -24.58
CA GLU A 6 3.48 30.27 -25.60
C GLU A 6 4.41 31.35 -25.01
N LEU A 7 4.14 31.82 -23.79
CA LEU A 7 5.00 32.78 -23.09
C LEU A 7 6.33 32.15 -22.64
N ARG A 8 6.32 30.88 -22.20
CA ARG A 8 7.54 30.13 -21.88
C ARG A 8 8.43 29.94 -23.09
N GLU A 9 7.85 29.61 -24.25
CA GLU A 9 8.58 29.52 -25.52
C GLU A 9 9.18 30.87 -25.94
N LYS A 10 8.43 31.98 -25.80
CA LYS A 10 8.95 33.32 -26.06
C LYS A 10 10.09 33.71 -25.12
N ARG A 11 9.98 33.39 -23.83
CA ARG A 11 11.05 33.63 -22.84
C ARG A 11 12.30 32.81 -23.16
N ALA A 12 12.15 31.55 -23.54
CA ALA A 12 13.26 30.70 -23.94
C ALA A 12 14.00 31.27 -25.16
N LYS A 13 13.26 31.68 -26.20
CA LYS A 13 13.84 32.32 -27.39
C LYS A 13 14.56 33.64 -27.07
N ALA A 14 13.98 34.47 -26.19
CA ALA A 14 14.60 35.73 -25.77
C ALA A 14 15.89 35.49 -24.95
N TRP A 15 15.90 34.47 -24.09
CA TRP A 15 17.10 34.08 -23.34
C TRP A 15 18.19 33.50 -24.23
N ASP A 16 17.82 32.69 -25.22
CA ASP A 16 18.77 32.15 -26.21
C ASP A 16 19.37 33.26 -27.08
N ALA A 17 18.57 34.26 -27.46
CA ALA A 17 19.07 35.45 -28.15
C ALA A 17 20.01 36.29 -27.28
N ALA A 18 19.71 36.47 -25.99
CA ALA A 18 20.57 37.19 -25.05
C ALA A 18 21.93 36.48 -24.85
N LYS A 19 21.93 35.15 -24.73
CA LYS A 19 23.16 34.35 -24.67
C LYS A 19 23.98 34.43 -25.96
N ALA A 20 23.34 34.28 -27.11
CA ALA A 20 24.02 34.37 -28.41
C ALA A 20 24.61 35.77 -28.64
N PHE A 21 23.91 36.82 -28.19
CA PHE A 21 24.41 38.20 -28.23
C PHE A 21 25.66 38.35 -27.35
N LEU A 22 25.61 37.86 -26.11
CA LEU A 22 26.73 37.88 -25.17
C LEU A 22 27.94 37.11 -25.70
N ASP A 23 27.75 35.92 -26.28
CA ASP A 23 28.82 35.10 -26.86
C ASP A 23 29.45 35.75 -28.11
N SER A 24 28.65 36.43 -28.95
CA SER A 24 29.13 37.08 -30.17
C SER A 24 29.92 38.38 -29.92
N LYS A 25 29.68 39.04 -28.78
CA LYS A 25 30.25 40.35 -28.43
C LYS A 25 31.33 40.28 -27.35
N ARG A 26 31.64 39.08 -26.85
CA ARG A 26 32.70 38.88 -25.87
C ARG A 26 34.07 38.99 -26.54
N SER A 27 34.81 40.05 -26.24
CA SER A 27 36.22 40.17 -26.64
C SER A 27 37.12 39.30 -25.75
N GLY A 28 38.37 39.05 -26.18
CA GLY A 28 39.34 38.20 -25.48
C GLY A 28 39.70 38.65 -24.04
N ASP A 29 39.37 39.88 -23.64
CA ASP A 29 39.51 40.40 -22.27
C ASP A 29 38.25 40.22 -21.40
N GLY A 30 37.18 39.62 -21.93
CA GLY A 30 35.98 39.29 -21.16
C GLY A 30 35.05 40.46 -20.84
N LEU A 31 35.35 41.68 -21.33
CA LEU A 31 34.51 42.87 -21.16
C LEU A 31 33.72 43.19 -22.45
N LEU A 32 32.42 43.49 -22.28
CA LEU A 32 31.53 44.06 -23.31
C LEU A 32 31.81 45.56 -23.46
N SER A 33 31.63 46.10 -24.66
CA SER A 33 31.64 47.55 -24.89
C SER A 33 30.45 48.22 -24.16
N ALA A 34 30.56 49.50 -23.80
CA ALA A 34 29.50 50.24 -23.12
C ALA A 34 28.15 50.24 -23.90
N GLU A 35 28.23 50.17 -25.23
CA GLU A 35 27.07 50.09 -26.12
C GLU A 35 26.46 48.68 -26.13
N ASP A 36 27.28 47.63 -26.14
CA ASP A 36 26.82 46.24 -26.10
C ASP A 36 26.21 45.90 -24.72
N THR A 37 26.71 46.46 -23.61
CA THR A 37 26.08 46.31 -22.28
C THR A 37 24.66 46.88 -22.25
N ALA A 38 24.44 48.06 -22.85
CA ALA A 38 23.11 48.67 -22.87
C ALA A 38 22.08 47.86 -23.70
N VAL A 39 22.56 47.11 -24.70
CA VAL A 39 21.72 46.21 -25.49
C VAL A 39 21.42 44.92 -24.72
N TYR A 40 22.41 44.37 -24.02
CA TYR A 40 22.22 43.20 -23.17
C TYR A 40 21.27 43.48 -22.00
N ASP A 41 21.42 44.62 -21.32
CA ASP A 41 20.55 45.03 -20.21
C ASP A 41 19.07 45.15 -20.65
N LYS A 42 18.82 45.60 -21.89
CA LYS A 42 17.47 45.62 -22.47
C LYS A 42 16.94 44.21 -22.73
N MET A 43 17.75 43.31 -23.26
CA MET A 43 17.35 41.91 -23.47
C MET A 43 17.07 41.19 -22.14
N GLU A 44 17.86 41.47 -21.10
CA GLU A 44 17.63 40.95 -19.76
C GLU A 44 16.33 41.48 -19.16
N ALA A 45 16.05 42.79 -19.34
CA ALA A 45 14.79 43.39 -18.92
C ALA A 45 13.57 42.73 -19.61
N ASP A 46 13.68 42.40 -20.89
CA ASP A 46 12.62 41.70 -21.64
C ASP A 46 12.40 40.26 -21.13
N VAL A 47 13.47 39.53 -20.83
CA VAL A 47 13.39 38.18 -20.24
C VAL A 47 12.76 38.21 -18.85
N MET A 48 13.11 39.22 -18.04
CA MET A 48 12.51 39.43 -16.72
C MET A 48 11.03 39.82 -16.81
N ALA A 49 10.66 40.68 -17.76
CA ALA A 49 9.26 41.08 -17.98
C ALA A 49 8.38 39.88 -18.37
N LEU A 50 8.87 39.03 -19.29
CA LEU A 50 8.19 37.79 -19.66
C LEU A 50 8.09 36.81 -18.49
N GLY A 51 9.12 36.72 -17.65
CA GLY A 51 9.11 35.89 -16.43
C GLY A 51 8.03 36.32 -15.44
N LYS A 52 7.91 37.63 -15.18
CA LYS A 52 6.89 38.20 -14.27
C LYS A 52 5.47 37.93 -14.77
N GLU A 53 5.22 37.99 -16.07
CA GLU A 53 3.89 37.70 -16.63
C GLU A 53 3.53 36.22 -16.55
N ILE A 54 4.50 35.32 -16.72
CA ILE A 54 4.30 33.86 -16.52
C ILE A 54 3.91 33.58 -15.07
N GLU A 55 4.62 34.15 -14.10
CA GLU A 55 4.33 33.96 -12.67
C GLU A 55 2.92 34.47 -12.30
N ARG A 56 2.51 35.61 -12.87
CA ARG A 56 1.17 36.17 -12.67
C ARG A 56 0.07 35.22 -13.16
N LEU A 57 0.26 34.65 -14.35
CA LEU A 57 -0.70 33.72 -14.97
C LEU A 57 -0.71 32.36 -14.26
N GLU A 58 0.44 31.86 -13.81
CA GLU A 58 0.53 30.63 -13.03
C GLU A 58 -0.18 30.76 -11.69
N ARG A 59 0.05 31.88 -10.97
CA ARG A 59 -0.66 32.19 -9.72
C ARG A 59 -2.16 32.30 -9.92
N GLN A 60 -2.61 32.95 -11.01
CA GLN A 60 -4.03 33.00 -11.35
C GLN A 60 -4.60 31.61 -11.61
N SER A 61 -3.93 30.78 -12.41
CA SER A 61 -4.39 29.42 -12.72
C SER A 61 -4.42 28.51 -11.50
N ALA A 62 -3.49 28.68 -10.55
CA ALA A 62 -3.45 27.93 -9.30
C ALA A 62 -4.63 28.32 -8.39
N ILE A 63 -4.89 29.62 -8.24
CA ILE A 63 -6.03 30.13 -7.48
C ILE A 63 -7.36 29.71 -8.11
N ASP A 64 -7.49 29.80 -9.43
CA ASP A 64 -8.69 29.34 -10.16
C ASP A 64 -8.90 27.82 -10.00
N ALA A 65 -7.82 27.03 -10.02
CA ALA A 65 -7.88 25.59 -9.78
C ALA A 65 -8.21 25.24 -8.32
N GLU A 66 -7.75 26.02 -7.35
CA GLU A 66 -8.12 25.89 -5.94
C GLU A 66 -9.59 26.27 -5.71
N LEU A 67 -10.05 27.40 -6.24
CA LEU A 67 -11.46 27.80 -6.16
C LEU A 67 -12.39 26.80 -6.87
N SER A 68 -11.96 26.25 -8.01
CA SER A 68 -12.72 25.24 -8.74
C SER A 68 -12.77 23.87 -8.04
N LYS A 69 -11.90 23.59 -7.07
CA LYS A 69 -11.77 22.26 -6.46
C LYS A 69 -12.78 21.95 -5.35
N ALA A 70 -13.61 22.90 -4.91
CA ALA A 70 -14.34 22.73 -3.65
C ALA A 70 -15.87 22.89 -3.69
N THR A 71 -16.55 22.97 -4.84
CA THR A 71 -18.01 23.23 -4.83
C THR A 71 -18.86 22.53 -5.89
N SER A 72 -18.28 21.82 -6.85
CA SER A 72 -19.01 21.20 -7.97
C SER A 72 -19.02 19.68 -7.97
N ALA A 73 -18.53 19.02 -6.92
CA ALA A 73 -18.75 17.59 -6.74
C ALA A 73 -20.15 17.38 -6.13
N PRO A 74 -21.18 16.97 -6.91
CA PRO A 74 -22.39 16.47 -6.29
C PRO A 74 -22.02 15.30 -5.38
N ILE A 75 -22.60 15.24 -4.18
CA ILE A 75 -22.53 14.07 -3.31
C ILE A 75 -23.28 12.94 -4.02
N THR A 76 -22.61 12.34 -4.99
CA THR A 76 -23.03 11.10 -5.62
C THR A 76 -22.50 10.01 -4.73
N ASN A 77 -23.38 9.05 -4.40
CA ASN A 77 -23.02 7.80 -3.74
C ASN A 77 -22.22 6.92 -4.74
N ASN A 78 -21.16 7.47 -5.33
CA ASN A 78 -20.14 6.69 -5.98
C ASN A 78 -19.29 6.09 -4.85
N PRO A 79 -19.19 4.75 -4.72
CA PRO A 79 -18.06 4.14 -4.04
C PRO A 79 -16.83 4.39 -4.93
N GLU A 80 -16.39 5.65 -4.95
CA GLU A 80 -15.22 6.06 -5.68
C GLU A 80 -14.02 5.46 -4.95
N LYS A 81 -13.21 4.78 -5.76
CA LYS A 81 -11.85 4.37 -5.48
C LYS A 81 -11.03 5.60 -5.07
N THR A 82 -11.25 6.10 -3.86
CA THR A 82 -10.17 6.70 -3.09
C THR A 82 -9.12 5.61 -3.05
N GLY A 83 -7.97 5.85 -3.69
CA GLY A 83 -6.82 4.98 -3.66
C GLY A 83 -6.47 4.74 -2.21
N GLY A 84 -7.07 3.69 -1.64
CA GLY A 84 -6.95 3.36 -0.25
C GLY A 84 -5.49 3.11 -0.03
N ALA A 85 -4.82 4.02 0.66
CA ALA A 85 -3.57 3.69 1.32
C ALA A 85 -3.83 2.33 2.01
N PRO A 86 -3.03 1.30 1.72
CA PRO A 86 -3.29 -0.04 2.21
C PRO A 86 -3.48 0.07 3.73
N LYS A 87 -4.62 -0.42 4.24
CA LYS A 87 -5.02 -0.30 5.66
C LYS A 87 -4.01 -0.89 6.65
N SER A 88 -2.96 -1.56 6.14
CA SER A 88 -1.83 -2.09 6.86
C SER A 88 -0.61 -2.08 5.94
N ILE A 89 0.59 -1.78 6.48
CA ILE A 89 1.86 -1.83 5.74
C ILE A 89 2.04 -3.21 5.07
N ARG A 90 1.56 -4.30 5.69
CA ARG A 90 1.63 -5.67 5.15
C ARG A 90 0.74 -5.92 3.93
N ALA A 91 -0.26 -5.06 3.70
CA ALA A 91 -1.17 -5.14 2.56
C ALA A 91 -0.73 -4.24 1.40
N ALA A 92 0.39 -3.52 1.54
CA ALA A 92 0.93 -2.68 0.48
C ALA A 92 1.58 -3.53 -0.62
N ALA A 93 1.30 -3.19 -1.88
CA ALA A 93 1.95 -3.83 -3.03
C ALA A 93 3.48 -3.63 -3.02
N GLU A 94 3.93 -2.46 -2.56
CA GLU A 94 5.35 -2.13 -2.37
C GLU A 94 6.00 -3.04 -1.33
N TYR A 95 5.34 -3.26 -0.18
CA TYR A 95 5.82 -4.18 0.86
C TYR A 95 5.94 -5.61 0.35
N ARG A 96 4.96 -6.07 -0.43
CA ARG A 96 4.97 -7.38 -1.07
C ARG A 96 6.16 -7.51 -2.04
N ALA A 97 6.39 -6.51 -2.89
CA ALA A 97 7.49 -6.53 -3.84
C ALA A 97 8.85 -6.61 -3.14
N ASP A 98 9.03 -5.84 -2.08
CA ASP A 98 10.28 -5.81 -1.32
C ASP A 98 10.49 -7.08 -0.48
N PHE A 99 9.43 -7.64 0.11
CA PHE A 99 9.48 -8.93 0.78
C PHE A 99 9.98 -10.04 -0.17
N LEU A 100 9.45 -10.08 -1.39
CA LEU A 100 9.89 -11.04 -2.40
C LEU A 100 11.34 -10.80 -2.82
N ASN A 101 11.75 -9.54 -2.99
CA ASN A 101 13.14 -9.20 -3.32
C ASN A 101 14.11 -9.72 -2.25
N ILE A 102 13.78 -9.52 -0.97
CA ILE A 102 14.58 -10.02 0.15
C ILE A 102 14.67 -11.55 0.13
N LEU A 103 13.57 -12.26 -0.13
CA LEU A 103 13.59 -13.72 -0.30
C LEU A 103 14.50 -14.18 -1.45
N ARG A 104 14.67 -13.35 -2.49
CA ARG A 104 15.60 -13.61 -3.59
C ARG A 104 17.04 -13.17 -3.31
N GLY A 105 17.32 -12.64 -2.12
CA GLY A 105 18.61 -12.04 -1.75
C GLY A 105 18.88 -10.68 -2.42
N LYS A 106 17.84 -10.00 -2.93
CA LYS A 106 17.93 -8.67 -3.55
C LYS A 106 17.58 -7.58 -2.54
N ALA A 107 18.16 -6.38 -2.72
CA ALA A 107 17.85 -5.22 -1.89
C ALA A 107 16.38 -4.77 -2.09
N PRO A 108 15.70 -4.28 -1.04
CA PRO A 108 14.39 -3.64 -1.18
C PRO A 108 14.52 -2.38 -2.03
N VAL A 109 13.53 -2.16 -2.90
CA VAL A 109 13.46 -1.00 -3.80
C VAL A 109 12.66 0.12 -3.15
N ASN A 110 11.65 -0.21 -2.35
CA ASN A 110 10.88 0.77 -1.60
C ASN A 110 11.31 0.72 -0.13
N ASN A 111 11.46 1.89 0.50
CA ASN A 111 11.90 2.01 1.90
C ASN A 111 10.77 1.70 2.90
N VAL A 112 9.98 0.66 2.59
CA VAL A 112 8.77 0.26 3.34
C VAL A 112 9.11 -0.77 4.42
N LEU A 113 10.29 -1.41 4.32
CA LEU A 113 10.83 -2.34 5.32
C LEU A 113 11.99 -1.71 6.09
N SER A 114 11.96 -1.86 7.43
CA SER A 114 13.10 -1.53 8.29
C SER A 114 14.27 -2.45 7.97
N THR A 115 15.47 -1.88 7.87
CA THR A 115 16.69 -2.58 7.41
C THR A 115 17.38 -3.38 8.50
N SER A 116 16.89 -3.34 9.75
CA SER A 116 17.51 -4.01 10.90
C SER A 116 16.75 -5.31 11.23
N PRO A 117 17.26 -6.51 10.87
CA PRO A 117 16.57 -7.78 11.10
C PRO A 117 16.55 -8.21 12.57
N ASP A 118 17.54 -7.79 13.36
CA ASP A 118 17.78 -8.32 14.71
C ASP A 118 16.94 -7.65 15.81
N THR A 119 16.38 -6.47 15.56
CA THR A 119 15.75 -5.65 16.61
C THR A 119 14.22 -5.67 16.61
N ASP A 120 13.58 -5.98 15.46
CA ASP A 120 12.13 -5.78 15.26
C ASP A 120 11.31 -7.05 14.94
N GLY A 121 11.89 -8.26 15.10
CA GLY A 121 11.13 -9.50 14.99
C GLY A 121 10.99 -10.09 13.58
N GLY A 122 11.96 -9.82 12.70
CA GLY A 122 12.03 -10.39 11.36
C GLY A 122 11.01 -9.83 10.37
N TYR A 123 11.05 -10.32 9.14
CA TYR A 123 10.13 -9.88 8.08
C TYR A 123 8.78 -10.57 8.24
N LEU A 124 7.72 -9.76 8.30
CA LEU A 124 6.36 -10.26 8.42
C LEU A 124 5.84 -10.66 7.03
N VAL A 125 5.10 -11.77 6.98
CA VAL A 125 4.50 -12.25 5.75
C VAL A 125 3.47 -11.22 5.24
N PRO A 126 3.48 -10.86 3.93
CA PRO A 126 2.47 -9.99 3.34
C PRO A 126 1.06 -10.57 3.51
N ALA A 127 0.09 -9.71 3.82
CA ALA A 127 -1.27 -10.14 4.14
C ALA A 127 -1.95 -10.90 2.98
N GLU A 128 -1.63 -10.55 1.73
CA GLU A 128 -2.16 -11.27 0.56
C GLU A 128 -1.67 -12.72 0.49
N PHE A 129 -0.40 -12.97 0.85
CA PHE A 129 0.17 -14.31 0.81
C PHE A 129 -0.44 -15.18 1.91
N GLU A 130 -0.59 -14.63 3.11
CA GLU A 130 -1.31 -15.27 4.22
C GLU A 130 -2.76 -15.61 3.82
N ASN A 131 -3.50 -14.65 3.25
CA ASN A 131 -4.88 -14.86 2.83
C ASN A 131 -5.02 -15.95 1.76
N ARG A 132 -4.07 -16.05 0.82
CA ARG A 132 -4.07 -17.14 -0.18
C ARG A 132 -3.91 -18.51 0.47
N ILE A 133 -3.03 -18.64 1.44
CA ILE A 133 -2.84 -19.90 2.17
C ILE A 133 -4.12 -20.26 2.93
N VAL A 134 -4.71 -19.30 3.64
CA VAL A 134 -5.96 -19.54 4.39
C VAL A 134 -7.11 -19.94 3.45
N ALA A 135 -7.26 -19.25 2.31
CA ALA A 135 -8.28 -19.58 1.33
C ALA A 135 -8.10 -20.99 0.74
N GLY A 136 -6.88 -21.36 0.36
CA GLY A 136 -6.59 -22.72 -0.13
C GLY A 136 -6.81 -23.80 0.94
N LEU A 137 -6.58 -23.46 2.21
CA LEU A 137 -6.79 -24.37 3.33
C LEU A 137 -8.27 -24.65 3.60
N GLU A 138 -9.13 -23.64 3.42
CA GLU A 138 -10.60 -23.82 3.48
C GLU A 138 -11.11 -24.78 2.40
N GLU A 139 -10.53 -24.74 1.21
CA GLU A 139 -10.87 -25.67 0.12
C GLU A 139 -10.36 -27.11 0.40
N ALA A 140 -9.17 -27.23 0.97
CA ALA A 140 -8.57 -28.54 1.25
C ALA A 140 -9.16 -29.25 2.47
N ASN A 141 -9.58 -28.52 3.51
CA ASN A 141 -10.00 -29.09 4.79
C ASN A 141 -11.53 -29.19 4.93
N VAL A 142 -12.06 -30.39 4.69
CA VAL A 142 -13.51 -30.67 4.80
C VAL A 142 -14.03 -30.43 6.22
N VAL A 143 -13.25 -30.75 7.26
CA VAL A 143 -13.68 -30.58 8.66
C VAL A 143 -13.86 -29.11 9.03
N ARG A 144 -13.01 -28.23 8.51
CA ARG A 144 -13.07 -26.78 8.75
C ARG A 144 -14.32 -26.15 8.14
N SER A 145 -14.83 -26.70 7.03
CA SER A 145 -16.07 -26.23 6.38
C SER A 145 -17.33 -26.51 7.22
N ILE A 146 -17.32 -27.60 8.00
CA ILE A 146 -18.47 -28.02 8.82
C ILE A 146 -18.36 -27.57 10.28
N ALA A 147 -17.16 -27.20 10.74
CA ALA A 147 -16.89 -26.82 12.12
C ALA A 147 -16.85 -25.30 12.30
N LYS A 148 -17.14 -24.83 13.53
CA LYS A 148 -16.98 -23.42 13.89
C LYS A 148 -15.51 -23.11 14.17
N VAL A 149 -14.89 -22.31 13.31
CA VAL A 149 -13.54 -21.79 13.53
C VAL A 149 -13.59 -20.64 14.54
N ILE A 150 -12.75 -20.70 15.56
CA ILE A 150 -12.62 -19.63 16.58
C ILE A 150 -11.15 -19.22 16.63
N THR A 151 -10.86 -17.97 16.33
CA THR A 151 -9.50 -17.42 16.43
C THR A 151 -9.17 -17.11 17.89
N THR A 152 -8.08 -17.67 18.41
CA THR A 152 -7.65 -17.50 19.81
C THR A 152 -6.18 -17.12 19.89
N SER A 153 -5.83 -16.26 20.86
CA SER A 153 -4.45 -15.85 21.15
C SER A 153 -3.78 -16.64 22.28
N ALA A 154 -4.54 -17.41 23.07
CA ALA A 154 -4.07 -18.19 24.20
C ALA A 154 -4.95 -19.42 24.44
N GLU A 155 -4.53 -20.31 25.36
CA GLU A 155 -5.32 -21.46 25.82
C GLU A 155 -6.72 -21.01 26.24
N ARG A 156 -7.75 -21.68 25.72
CA ARG A 156 -9.15 -21.29 25.96
C ARG A 156 -9.95 -22.45 26.48
N LYS A 157 -10.54 -22.25 27.67
CA LYS A 157 -11.55 -23.16 28.24
C LYS A 157 -12.91 -22.78 27.66
N ILE A 158 -13.52 -23.70 26.94
CA ILE A 158 -14.89 -23.54 26.42
C ILE A 158 -15.85 -24.25 27.37
N PRO A 159 -16.76 -23.51 28.05
CA PRO A 159 -17.85 -24.13 28.80
C PRO A 159 -18.86 -24.71 27.81
N VAL A 160 -19.10 -26.01 27.91
CA VAL A 160 -20.09 -26.76 27.12
C VAL A 160 -21.22 -27.17 28.07
N ALA A 161 -22.47 -26.95 27.68
CA ALA A 161 -23.61 -27.45 28.46
C ALA A 161 -23.59 -28.99 28.43
N ALA A 162 -23.47 -29.61 29.60
CA ALA A 162 -23.41 -31.07 29.72
C ALA A 162 -24.81 -31.68 29.80
N THR A 163 -25.75 -30.98 30.43
CA THR A 163 -27.16 -31.37 30.51
C THR A 163 -28.08 -30.20 30.20
N HIS A 164 -29.25 -30.51 29.65
CA HIS A 164 -30.30 -29.53 29.41
C HIS A 164 -31.36 -29.61 30.50
N SER A 165 -32.01 -28.49 30.78
CA SER A 165 -33.13 -28.47 31.71
C SER A 165 -34.34 -29.16 31.10
N THR A 166 -35.02 -30.02 31.86
CA THR A 166 -36.22 -30.73 31.42
C THR A 166 -37.46 -30.09 32.01
N ALA A 167 -38.45 -29.79 31.16
CA ALA A 167 -39.74 -29.27 31.59
C ALA A 167 -40.68 -30.42 31.99
N GLN A 168 -41.39 -30.26 33.11
CA GLN A 168 -42.39 -31.22 33.58
C GLN A 168 -43.72 -30.52 33.87
N TRP A 169 -44.82 -31.22 33.63
CA TRP A 169 -46.16 -30.75 33.95
C TRP A 169 -46.41 -30.89 35.45
N THR A 170 -46.52 -29.76 36.15
CA THR A 170 -46.87 -29.71 37.57
C THR A 170 -48.38 -29.49 37.76
N ALA A 171 -48.99 -30.27 38.67
CA ALA A 171 -50.39 -30.08 39.04
C ALA A 171 -50.60 -28.77 39.80
N GLU A 172 -51.81 -28.22 39.73
CA GLU A 172 -52.17 -27.01 40.47
C GLU A 172 -52.00 -27.28 41.98
N ASN A 173 -51.19 -26.45 42.65
CA ASN A 173 -50.81 -26.55 44.07
C ASN A 173 -49.70 -27.57 44.43
N ALA A 174 -49.00 -28.16 43.44
CA ALA A 174 -47.80 -28.96 43.68
C ALA A 174 -46.51 -28.12 43.66
N ALA A 175 -45.48 -28.54 44.41
CA ALA A 175 -44.17 -27.88 44.40
C ALA A 175 -43.46 -28.06 43.05
N TYR A 176 -42.79 -27.00 42.58
CA TYR A 176 -41.97 -27.06 41.37
C TYR A 176 -40.80 -28.03 41.56
N THR A 177 -40.58 -28.89 40.58
CA THR A 177 -39.40 -29.76 40.55
C THR A 177 -38.23 -28.98 39.94
N GLU A 178 -37.15 -28.83 40.69
CA GLU A 178 -35.94 -28.17 40.19
C GLU A 178 -35.26 -29.03 39.12
N SER A 179 -34.87 -28.38 38.02
CA SER A 179 -34.07 -28.97 36.96
C SER A 179 -32.82 -28.12 36.80
N ASN A 180 -31.70 -28.64 37.32
CA ASN A 180 -30.42 -27.93 37.39
C ASN A 180 -29.48 -28.42 36.28
N PRO A 181 -29.37 -27.70 35.14
CA PRO A 181 -28.41 -28.04 34.10
C PRO A 181 -26.98 -27.84 34.59
N THR A 182 -26.08 -28.73 34.20
CA THR A 182 -24.66 -28.66 34.53
C THR A 182 -23.84 -28.22 33.32
N PHE A 183 -22.75 -27.49 33.58
CA PHE A 183 -21.78 -27.07 32.56
C PHE A 183 -20.49 -27.85 32.75
N ALA A 184 -19.99 -28.47 31.67
CA ALA A 184 -18.65 -29.02 31.61
C ALA A 184 -17.68 -28.00 31.00
N GLN A 185 -16.39 -28.11 31.29
CA GLN A 185 -15.35 -27.32 30.63
C GLN A 185 -14.53 -28.21 29.72
N LYS A 186 -14.36 -27.82 28.46
CA LYS A 186 -13.42 -28.45 27.53
C LYS A 186 -12.29 -27.47 27.24
N THR A 187 -11.06 -27.86 27.50
CA THR A 187 -9.86 -27.12 27.09
C THR A 187 -9.56 -27.42 25.63
N ILE A 188 -9.24 -26.36 24.88
CA ILE A 188 -8.63 -26.48 23.56
C ILE A 188 -7.19 -26.00 23.70
N ASP A 189 -6.25 -26.92 23.52
CA ASP A 189 -4.82 -26.64 23.54
C ASP A 189 -4.37 -26.14 22.16
N ALA A 190 -3.44 -25.20 22.15
CA ALA A 190 -2.85 -24.67 20.92
C ALA A 190 -1.57 -25.44 20.59
N PHE A 191 -1.62 -26.29 19.55
CA PHE A 191 -0.45 -26.98 19.03
C PHE A 191 0.14 -26.23 17.83
N LYS A 192 1.47 -26.23 17.73
CA LYS A 192 2.18 -25.65 16.58
C LYS A 192 2.28 -26.69 15.47
N LEU A 193 1.76 -26.35 14.30
CA LEU A 193 1.88 -27.14 13.09
C LEU A 193 2.90 -26.46 12.16
N THR A 194 3.86 -27.20 11.64
CA THR A 194 5.00 -26.64 10.87
C THR A 194 5.32 -27.49 9.66
N ASP A 195 5.63 -26.82 8.55
CA ASP A 195 6.20 -27.43 7.34
C ASP A 195 7.38 -26.56 6.85
N LEU A 196 8.33 -27.19 6.16
CA LEU A 196 9.54 -26.55 5.64
C LEU A 196 9.85 -27.04 4.23
N VAL A 197 9.75 -26.12 3.26
CA VAL A 197 10.09 -26.37 1.86
C VAL A 197 11.44 -25.72 1.54
N LYS A 198 12.37 -26.50 0.96
CA LYS A 198 13.69 -26.01 0.51
C LYS A 198 13.69 -25.82 -1.00
N ILE A 199 14.15 -24.65 -1.44
CA ILE A 199 14.19 -24.28 -2.87
C ILE A 199 15.61 -23.82 -3.19
N SER A 200 16.13 -24.24 -4.35
CA SER A 200 17.42 -23.77 -4.85
C SER A 200 17.32 -22.31 -5.30
N VAL A 201 18.36 -21.52 -5.03
CA VAL A 201 18.46 -20.12 -5.48
C VAL A 201 18.40 -20.04 -7.00
N GLU A 202 19.03 -20.98 -7.70
CA GLU A 202 18.99 -21.08 -9.17
C GLU A 202 17.56 -21.23 -9.68
N LEU A 203 16.79 -22.16 -9.08
CA LEU A 203 15.39 -22.37 -9.44
C LEU A 203 14.54 -21.14 -9.13
N LEU A 204 14.81 -20.46 -8.01
CA LEU A 204 14.08 -19.27 -7.61
C LEU A 204 14.33 -18.09 -8.57
N GLN A 205 15.55 -18.00 -9.13
CA GLN A 205 15.93 -16.95 -10.07
C GLN A 205 15.54 -17.26 -11.53
N ASP A 206 15.60 -18.52 -11.95
CA ASP A 206 15.35 -18.99 -13.32
C ASP A 206 13.91 -19.51 -13.54
N SER A 207 13.05 -19.47 -12.52
CA SER A 207 11.66 -19.89 -12.66
C SER A 207 10.88 -18.98 -13.62
N MET A 208 10.50 -19.55 -14.77
CA MET A 208 9.53 -18.94 -15.71
C MET A 208 8.08 -19.05 -15.22
N PHE A 209 7.84 -19.80 -14.14
CA PHE A 209 6.53 -20.08 -13.56
C PHE A 209 6.40 -19.43 -12.17
N ASP A 210 5.17 -19.13 -11.75
CA ASP A 210 4.89 -18.49 -10.46
C ASP A 210 5.08 -19.48 -9.30
N LEU A 211 6.33 -19.60 -8.85
CA LEU A 211 6.74 -20.46 -7.74
C LEU A 211 6.09 -20.04 -6.42
N GLU A 212 5.79 -18.76 -6.24
CA GLU A 212 5.18 -18.24 -5.02
C GLU A 212 3.76 -18.80 -4.84
N SER A 213 2.94 -18.72 -5.89
CA SER A 213 1.58 -19.26 -5.85
C SER A 213 1.57 -20.78 -5.72
N TYR A 214 2.53 -21.48 -6.34
CA TYR A 214 2.70 -22.92 -6.18
C TYR A 214 3.02 -23.31 -4.73
N ILE A 215 3.99 -22.64 -4.10
CA ILE A 215 4.35 -22.89 -2.69
C ILE A 215 3.18 -22.58 -1.76
N ALA A 216 2.47 -21.47 -1.98
CA ALA A 216 1.31 -21.11 -1.17
C ALA A 216 0.24 -22.19 -1.21
N LEU A 217 -0.03 -22.76 -2.39
CA LEU A 217 -0.98 -23.85 -2.56
C LEU A 217 -0.51 -25.15 -1.90
N GLU A 218 0.78 -25.48 -2.02
CA GLU A 218 1.34 -26.69 -1.41
C GLU A 218 1.29 -26.61 0.12
N PHE A 219 1.61 -25.45 0.71
CA PHE A 219 1.43 -25.22 2.15
C PHE A 219 -0.03 -25.29 2.56
N ALA A 220 -0.94 -24.70 1.79
CA ALA A 220 -2.37 -24.77 2.07
C ALA A 220 -2.87 -26.22 2.07
N ARG A 221 -2.40 -27.05 1.14
CA ARG A 221 -2.69 -28.48 1.08
C ARG A 221 -2.06 -29.23 2.26
N ALA A 222 -0.78 -29.02 2.53
CA ALA A 222 -0.06 -29.70 3.61
C ALA A 222 -0.68 -29.43 4.98
N PHE A 223 -1.17 -28.21 5.22
CA PHE A 223 -1.87 -27.82 6.44
C PHE A 223 -3.37 -28.17 6.45
N GLY A 224 -3.92 -28.50 5.29
CA GLY A 224 -5.34 -28.81 5.11
C GLY A 224 -5.70 -30.29 5.27
N VAL A 225 -4.73 -31.20 5.15
CA VAL A 225 -4.88 -32.68 5.29
C VAL A 225 -4.98 -33.12 6.74
#